data_AF-A0A9D0ZQB2-F1
#
_entry.id   AF-A0A9D0ZQB2-F1
#
_cell.length_a   1.000
_cell.length_b   1.000
_cell.length_c   1.000
_cell.angle_alpha   90.00
_cell.angle_beta   90.00
_cell.angle_gamma   90.00
#
_symmetry.space_group_name_H-M   'P 1'
#
loop_
_entity.id
_entity.type
_entity.pdbx_description
1 polymer ?
#
loop_
_entity_poly.entity_id
_entity_poly.type
_entity_poly.pdbx_seq_one_letter_code
_entity_poly.pdbx_strand_id
1 'polypeptide(L)'
;MSIPFIIFLLGLILVIVFFKNFYAAVYFVVIVDIFLRIVTYLKSTILRDDAFGFFNFIPSDVPSILNSLNLGAFEGIFMALYIVIYIVFEALIISSFFHKKF
;
A
#
# COMPACT_ATOMS: atom_id res chain seq x y z
N MET A 1 -2.73 11.91 17.43
CA MET A 1 -2.25 10.93 16.46
C MET A 1 -2.70 9.54 16.90
N SER A 2 -3.42 8.82 16.05
CA SER A 2 -4.02 7.52 16.39
C SER A 2 -2.93 6.44 16.44
N ILE A 3 -2.89 5.61 17.49
CA ILE A 3 -1.94 4.49 17.65
C ILE A 3 -1.80 3.59 16.38
N PRO A 4 -2.88 3.29 15.61
CA PRO A 4 -2.78 2.51 14.37
C PRO A 4 -1.90 3.14 13.29
N PHE A 5 -1.91 4.47 13.21
CA PHE A 5 -1.12 5.23 12.24
C PHE A 5 0.38 5.12 12.53
N ILE A 6 0.74 5.11 13.81
CA ILE A 6 2.13 4.93 14.27
C ILE A 6 2.62 3.53 13.91
N ILE A 7 1.77 2.50 14.04
CA ILE A 7 2.11 1.11 13.69
C ILE A 7 2.31 0.96 12.18
N PHE A 8 1.45 1.57 11.36
CA PHE A 8 1.63 1.56 9.90
C PHE A 8 2.92 2.27 9.48
N LEU A 9 3.19 3.44 10.06
CA LEU A 9 4.37 4.23 9.75
C LEU A 9 5.67 3.51 10.17
N LEU A 10 5.66 2.83 11.32
CA LEU A 10 6.75 1.95 11.75
C LEU A 10 6.96 0.77 10.79
N GLY A 11 5.87 0.16 10.31
CA GLY A 11 5.93 -0.90 9.29
C GLY A 11 6.54 -0.41 7.98
N LEU A 12 6.15 0.77 7.51
CA LEU A 12 6.65 1.38 6.28
C LEU A 12 8.14 1.77 6.40
N ILE A 13 8.57 2.30 7.55
CA ILE A 13 9.99 2.57 7.83
C ILE A 13 10.79 1.26 7.90
N LEU A 14 10.27 0.23 8.55
CA LEU A 14 10.90 -1.10 8.61
C LEU A 14 11.12 -1.67 7.21
N VAL A 15 10.14 -1.51 6.32
CA VAL A 15 10.22 -1.94 4.92
C VAL A 15 11.29 -1.17 4.16
N ILE A 16 11.32 0.16 4.26
CA ILE A 16 12.35 0.99 3.61
C ILE A 16 13.75 0.64 4.13
N VAL A 17 13.89 0.37 5.43
CA VAL A 17 15.18 0.05 6.07
C VAL A 17 15.64 -1.39 5.79
N PHE A 18 14.72 -2.36 5.71
CA PHE A 18 15.08 -3.77 5.49
C PHE A 18 15.23 -4.16 4.02
N PHE A 19 14.51 -3.51 3.09
CA PHE A 19 14.62 -3.85 1.67
C PHE A 19 15.83 -3.15 1.03
N LYS A 20 16.99 -3.80 1.12
CA LYS A 20 18.24 -3.42 0.41
C LYS A 20 18.09 -3.30 -1.12
N ASN A 21 17.05 -3.89 -1.70
CA ASN A 21 16.80 -3.91 -3.15
C ASN A 21 15.55 -3.10 -3.49
N PHE A 22 15.72 -2.07 -4.34
CA PHE A 22 14.65 -1.21 -4.83
C PHE A 22 13.46 -1.99 -5.41
N TYR A 23 13.72 -3.04 -6.20
CA TYR A 23 12.67 -3.88 -6.76
C TYR A 23 11.81 -4.55 -5.69
N ALA A 24 12.42 -5.05 -4.60
CA ALA A 24 11.70 -5.71 -3.52
C ALA A 24 10.81 -4.71 -2.75
N ALA A 25 11.26 -3.46 -2.60
CA ALA A 25 10.45 -2.40 -2.02
C ALA A 25 9.23 -2.07 -2.90
N VAL A 26 9.40 -2.00 -4.22
CA VAL A 26 8.29 -1.79 -5.19
C VAL A 26 7.25 -2.91 -5.08
N TYR A 27 7.69 -4.18 -5.11
CA TYR A 27 6.78 -5.33 -4.93
C TYR A 27 6.03 -5.26 -3.61
N PHE A 28 6.72 -4.95 -2.51
CA PHE A 28 6.10 -4.89 -1.19
C PHE A 28 5.01 -3.81 -1.12
N VAL A 29 5.29 -2.59 -1.57
CA VAL A 29 4.33 -1.47 -1.53
C VAL A 29 3.05 -1.84 -2.29
N VAL A 30 3.19 -2.41 -3.49
CA VAL A 30 2.04 -2.79 -4.30
C VAL A 30 1.28 -3.99 -3.71
N ILE A 31 1.97 -4.99 -3.17
CA ILE A 31 1.33 -6.13 -2.49
C ILE A 31 0.51 -5.65 -1.29
N VAL A 32 1.06 -4.75 -0.47
CA VAL A 32 0.34 -4.18 0.68
C VAL A 32 -0.86 -3.38 0.22
N ASP A 33 -0.73 -2.54 -0.81
CA ASP A 33 -1.86 -1.77 -1.33
C ASP A 33 -3.00 -2.68 -1.83
N ILE A 34 -2.66 -3.71 -2.62
CA ILE A 34 -3.63 -4.71 -3.09
C ILE A 34 -4.29 -5.43 -1.91
N PHE A 35 -3.51 -5.82 -0.90
CA PHE A 35 -4.04 -6.47 0.30
C PHE A 35 -5.06 -5.58 1.02
N LEU A 36 -4.74 -4.30 1.25
CA LEU A 36 -5.65 -3.34 1.89
C LEU A 36 -6.94 -3.16 1.06
N ARG A 37 -6.83 -3.10 -0.26
CA ARG A 37 -8.00 -3.03 -1.17
C ARG A 37 -8.88 -4.28 -1.06
N ILE A 38 -8.29 -5.47 -0.99
CA ILE A 38 -9.02 -6.72 -0.81
C ILE A 38 -9.76 -6.71 0.54
N VAL A 39 -9.09 -6.32 1.62
CA VAL A 39 -9.71 -6.21 2.95
C VAL A 39 -10.87 -5.21 2.93
N THR A 40 -10.70 -4.08 2.25
CA THR A 40 -11.74 -3.06 2.08
C THR A 40 -12.94 -3.59 1.33
N TYR A 41 -12.70 -4.34 0.24
CA TYR A 41 -13.77 -4.96 -0.55
C TYR A 41 -14.54 -6.02 0.25
N LEU A 42 -13.83 -6.85 1.02
CA LEU A 42 -14.45 -7.85 1.91
C LEU A 42 -15.28 -7.19 3.00
N LYS A 43 -14.78 -6.09 3.57
CA LYS A 43 -15.54 -5.26 4.52
C LYS A 43 -16.82 -4.76 3.88
N SER A 44 -16.75 -4.02 2.77
CA SER A 44 -17.94 -3.39 2.17
C SER A 44 -18.97 -4.38 1.63
N THR A 45 -18.54 -5.59 1.21
CA THR A 45 -19.41 -6.52 0.50
C THR A 45 -19.96 -7.65 1.39
N ILE A 46 -19.16 -8.18 2.31
CA ILE A 46 -19.51 -9.40 3.07
C ILE A 46 -19.82 -9.07 4.53
N LEU A 47 -19.04 -8.16 5.12
CA LEU A 47 -19.15 -7.79 6.52
C LEU A 47 -19.93 -6.48 6.61
N ARG A 48 -21.27 -6.54 6.65
CA ARG A 48 -22.11 -5.39 7.07
C ARG A 48 -21.39 -4.71 8.24
N ASP A 49 -21.21 -3.38 8.16
CA ASP A 49 -20.24 -2.51 8.86
C ASP A 49 -20.03 -2.73 10.38
N ASP A 50 -20.83 -3.60 10.98
CA ASP A 50 -21.02 -3.83 12.41
C ASP A 50 -20.31 -5.10 12.91
N ALA A 51 -19.91 -6.02 12.01
CA ALA A 51 -19.51 -7.37 12.42
C ALA A 51 -18.19 -7.42 13.21
N PHE A 52 -17.26 -6.48 12.98
CA PHE A 52 -15.92 -6.53 13.58
C PHE A 52 -15.27 -5.13 13.63
N GLY A 53 -15.34 -4.47 14.79
CA GLY A 53 -14.75 -3.14 15.00
C GLY A 53 -13.24 -3.05 14.70
N PHE A 54 -12.53 -4.19 14.66
CA PHE A 54 -11.12 -4.26 14.27
C PHE A 54 -10.86 -3.80 12.82
N PHE A 55 -11.73 -4.13 11.86
CA PHE A 55 -11.53 -3.75 10.45
C PHE A 55 -11.76 -2.26 10.21
N ASN A 56 -12.40 -1.54 11.13
CA ASN A 56 -12.57 -0.08 11.02
C ASN A 56 -11.26 0.69 11.24
N PHE A 57 -10.24 0.07 11.83
CA PHE A 57 -8.93 0.69 12.04
C PHE A 57 -7.94 0.38 10.92
N ILE A 58 -8.28 -0.53 10.01
CA ILE A 58 -7.43 -0.87 8.87
C ILE A 58 -7.68 0.17 7.77
N PRO A 59 -6.64 0.82 7.24
CA PRO A 59 -6.79 1.76 6.14
C PRO A 59 -7.30 1.09 4.87
N SER A 60 -7.99 1.84 4.03
CA SER A 60 -8.60 1.29 2.81
C SER A 60 -7.60 0.92 1.72
N ASP A 61 -6.56 1.74 1.58
CA ASP A 61 -5.48 1.58 0.62
C ASP A 61 -4.29 2.46 1.02
N VAL A 62 -3.15 2.33 0.34
CA VAL A 62 -1.95 3.13 0.60
C VAL A 62 -2.22 4.63 0.40
N PRO A 63 -2.92 5.09 -0.67
CA PRO A 63 -3.31 6.49 -0.81
C PRO A 63 -4.09 7.06 0.38
N SER A 64 -5.02 6.29 0.94
CA SER A 64 -5.78 6.71 2.13
C SER A 64 -4.88 6.99 3.33
N ILE A 65 -3.77 6.25 3.44
CA ILE A 65 -2.78 6.46 4.48
C ILE A 65 -1.93 7.70 4.20
N LEU A 66 -1.52 7.89 2.95
CA LEU A 66 -0.83 9.10 2.50
C LEU A 66 -1.64 10.36 2.78
N ASN A 67 -2.93 10.34 2.50
CA ASN A 67 -3.83 11.46 2.73
C ASN A 67 -4.04 11.71 4.23
N SER A 68 -4.07 10.66 5.05
CA SER A 68 -4.20 10.79 6.51
C SER A 68 -2.98 11.45 7.18
N LEU A 69 -1.83 11.52 6.50
CA LEU A 69 -0.62 12.21 6.98
C LEU A 69 -0.73 13.75 6.92
N ASN A 70 -1.77 14.32 6.28
CA ASN A 70 -1.99 15.77 6.15
C ASN A 70 -0.71 16.53 5.73
N LEU A 71 -0.03 16.03 4.69
CA LEU A 71 1.26 16.55 4.23
C LEU A 71 1.15 17.87 3.44
N GLY A 72 -0.07 18.38 3.22
CA GLY A 72 -0.33 19.62 2.52
C GLY A 72 0.23 19.58 1.10
N ALA A 73 1.09 20.55 0.74
CA ALA A 73 1.68 20.65 -0.59
C ALA A 73 2.50 19.41 -1.01
N PHE A 74 2.99 18.61 -0.06
CA PHE A 74 3.75 17.40 -0.36
C PHE A 74 2.86 16.20 -0.70
N GLU A 75 1.57 16.23 -0.39
CA GLU A 75 0.63 15.12 -0.67
C GLU A 75 0.63 14.74 -2.15
N GLY A 76 0.60 15.74 -3.04
CA GLY A 76 0.68 15.52 -4.50
C GLY A 76 1.98 14.86 -4.95
N ILE A 77 3.10 15.16 -4.28
CA ILE A 77 4.41 14.56 -4.59
C ILE A 77 4.43 13.09 -4.18
N PHE A 78 3.90 12.77 -2.99
CA PHE A 78 3.80 11.38 -2.53
C PHE A 78 2.84 10.55 -3.37
N MET A 79 1.72 11.14 -3.81
CA MET A 79 0.80 10.51 -4.77
C MET A 79 1.46 10.26 -6.13
N ALA A 80 2.23 11.22 -6.65
CA ALA A 80 2.98 11.02 -7.89
C ALA A 80 4.03 9.90 -7.75
N LEU A 81 4.74 9.84 -6.61
CA LEU A 81 5.68 8.77 -6.31
C LEU A 81 4.99 7.40 -6.24
N TYR A 82 3.81 7.32 -5.61
CA TYR A 82 2.99 6.12 -5.58
C TYR A 82 2.62 5.63 -7.00
N ILE A 83 2.22 6.55 -7.90
CA ILE A 83 1.92 6.21 -9.30
C ILE A 83 3.17 5.64 -10.00
N VAL A 84 4.34 6.27 -9.81
CA VAL A 84 5.61 5.77 -10.39
C VAL A 84 5.94 4.36 -9.89
N ILE A 85 5.72 4.07 -8.60
CA ILE A 85 5.92 2.72 -8.04
C ILE A 85 5.05 1.69 -8.76
N TYR A 86 3.78 2.02 -9.02
CA TYR A 86 2.86 1.15 -9.76
C TYR A 86 3.29 0.92 -11.21
N ILE A 87 3.73 1.97 -11.92
CA ILE A 87 4.26 1.85 -13.29
C ILE A 87 5.48 0.93 -13.32
N VAL A 88 6.41 1.10 -12.38
CA VAL A 88 7.60 0.25 -12.29
C VAL A 88 7.20 -1.19 -11.98
N PHE A 89 6.26 -1.42 -11.07
CA PHE A 89 5.74 -2.74 -10.75
C PHE A 89 5.16 -3.46 -11.97
N GLU A 90 4.32 -2.78 -12.76
CA GLU A 90 3.76 -3.34 -13.99
C GLU A 90 4.85 -3.71 -14.99
N ALA A 91 5.83 -2.82 -15.20
CA ALA A 91 6.97 -3.09 -16.06
C ALA A 91 7.78 -4.32 -15.61
N LEU A 92 7.96 -4.51 -14.30
CA LEU A 92 8.63 -5.68 -13.73
C LEU A 92 7.84 -6.97 -13.96
N ILE A 93 6.52 -6.95 -13.75
CA ILE A 93 5.66 -8.10 -14.02
C ILE A 93 5.73 -8.46 -15.50
N ILE A 94 5.49 -7.50 -16.39
CA ILE A 94 5.53 -7.70 -17.85
C ILE A 94 6.88 -8.28 -18.24
N SER A 95 7.99 -7.67 -17.82
CA SER A 95 9.34 -8.15 -18.11
C SER A 95 9.55 -9.59 -17.63
N SER A 96 9.06 -9.93 -16.43
CA SER A 96 9.16 -11.30 -15.90
C SER A 96 8.33 -12.32 -16.68
N PHE A 97 7.19 -11.92 -17.26
CA PHE A 97 6.37 -12.80 -18.09
C PHE A 97 7.01 -13.02 -19.47
N PHE A 98 7.60 -11.99 -20.08
CA PHE A 98 8.25 -12.11 -21.39
C PHE A 98 9.63 -12.76 -21.35
N HIS A 99 10.37 -12.67 -20.23
CA HIS A 99 11.66 -13.35 -20.08
C HIS A 99 11.56 -14.84 -19.76
N LYS A 100 10.41 -15.32 -19.28
CA LYS A 100 10.15 -16.76 -19.18
C LYS A 100 9.68 -17.27 -20.54
N LYS A 101 10.60 -17.90 -21.30
CA LYS A 101 10.20 -18.87 -22.34
C LYS A 101 9.41 -19.97 -21.62
N PHE A 102 8.10 -19.98 -21.82
CA PHE A 102 7.28 -21.18 -21.58
C PHE A 102 7.84 -22.36 -22.37
#